data_AF-A0A820JUL6-F1
#
_entry.id   AF-A0A820JUL6-F1
#
_cell.length_a   1.000
_cell.length_b   1.000
_cell.length_c   1.000
_cell.angle_alpha   90.00
_cell.angle_beta   90.00
_cell.angle_gamma   90.00
#
_symmetry.space_group_name_H-M   'P 1'
#
loop_
_entity.id
_entity.type
_entity.pdbx_description
1 polymer ?
#
loop_
_entity_poly.entity_id
_entity_poly.type
_entity_poly.pdbx_seq_one_letter_code
_entity_poly.pdbx_strand_id
1 'polypeptide(L)'
;MVLLPVLYSMFDHVGKNNYGVDLFENEIQLAGYKILISLWTIGTQGTQFVDRQWIIEELNRYRPLLGDCLSSFASCFPVAFLEPEFSVNNKHATNIAQLSPEANDIMINISNTISHLTKVIGDIEEHAESRIKYEDAPYVVE
;
A
#
# COMPACT_ATOMS: atom_id res chain seq x y z
N MET A 1 5.66 -17.89 2.15
CA MET A 1 6.33 -16.83 1.37
C MET A 1 7.22 -16.01 2.32
N VAL A 2 8.54 -15.92 2.10
CA VAL A 2 9.48 -15.29 3.08
C VAL A 2 9.53 -13.76 2.94
N LEU A 3 9.23 -13.22 1.76
CA LEU A 3 9.39 -11.79 1.48
C LEU A 3 8.48 -10.88 2.32
N LEU A 4 7.21 -11.24 2.46
CA LEU A 4 6.23 -10.40 3.15
C LEU A 4 6.53 -10.24 4.66
N PRO A 5 6.85 -11.31 5.42
CA PRO A 5 7.34 -11.17 6.79
C PRO A 5 8.61 -10.31 6.93
N VAL A 6 9.53 -10.39 5.96
CA VAL A 6 10.77 -9.59 5.97
C VAL A 6 10.46 -8.12 5.73
N LEU A 7 9.61 -7.80 4.76
CA LEU A 7 9.16 -6.43 4.51
C LEU A 7 8.44 -5.86 5.73
N TYR A 8 7.51 -6.62 6.31
CA TYR A 8 6.81 -6.23 7.53
C TYR A 8 7.80 -5.90 8.66
N SER A 9 8.75 -6.80 8.96
CA SER A 9 9.73 -6.57 10.03
C SER A 9 10.64 -5.36 9.76
N MET A 10 11.01 -5.12 8.50
CA MET A 10 11.82 -3.98 8.11
C MET A 10 11.04 -2.67 8.33
N PHE A 11 9.82 -2.61 7.83
CA PHE A 11 8.98 -1.43 7.98
C PHE A 11 8.62 -1.16 9.45
N ASP A 12 8.20 -2.19 10.18
CA ASP A 12 7.92 -2.08 11.61
C ASP A 12 9.13 -1.51 12.40
N HIS A 13 10.35 -1.95 12.09
CA HIS A 13 11.56 -1.41 12.70
C HIS A 13 11.81 0.06 12.31
N VAL A 14 11.70 0.40 11.02
CA VAL A 14 11.92 1.77 10.53
C VAL A 14 10.90 2.75 11.13
N GLY A 15 9.62 2.38 11.14
CA GLY A 15 8.55 3.18 11.72
C GLY A 15 8.71 3.39 13.22
N LYS A 16 8.98 2.32 13.98
CA LYS A 16 9.19 2.41 15.45
C LYS A 16 10.33 3.33 15.86
N ASN A 17 11.36 3.43 15.02
CA ASN A 17 12.53 4.26 15.30
C ASN A 17 12.48 5.63 14.59
N ASN A 18 11.40 5.93 13.86
CA ASN A 18 11.21 7.18 13.10
C ASN A 18 12.32 7.44 12.06
N TYR A 19 13.00 6.41 11.57
CA TYR A 19 14.07 6.58 10.58
C TYR A 19 13.56 6.94 9.19
N GLY A 20 12.27 6.76 8.91
CA GLY A 20 11.74 6.99 7.57
C GLY A 20 11.80 8.44 7.12
N VAL A 21 11.88 9.42 8.02
CA VAL A 21 12.06 10.84 7.65
C VAL A 21 13.39 11.07 6.94
N ASP A 22 14.45 10.39 7.40
CA ASP A 22 15.81 10.54 6.86
C ASP A 22 16.07 9.61 5.66
N LEU A 23 15.25 8.56 5.50
CA LEU A 23 15.41 7.56 4.45
C LEU A 23 14.57 7.87 3.20
N PHE A 24 13.48 8.62 3.32
CA PHE A 24 12.48 8.72 2.27
C PHE A 24 12.79 9.79 1.22
N GLU A 25 13.89 9.60 0.49
CA GLU A 25 14.29 10.48 -0.59
C GLU A 25 14.58 9.70 -1.88
N ASN A 26 14.34 10.36 -3.02
CA ASN A 26 14.78 9.93 -4.34
C ASN A 26 14.37 8.48 -4.69
N GLU A 27 15.36 7.63 -4.98
CA GLU A 27 15.16 6.23 -5.38
C GLU A 27 14.49 5.37 -4.29
N ILE A 28 14.69 5.70 -3.01
CA ILE A 28 14.04 4.97 -1.91
C ILE A 28 12.54 5.28 -1.90
N GLN A 29 12.16 6.54 -2.10
CA GLN A 29 10.76 6.92 -2.22
C GLN A 29 10.13 6.28 -3.47
N LEU A 30 10.82 6.27 -4.62
CA LEU A 30 10.35 5.58 -5.81
C LEU A 30 10.16 4.07 -5.58
N ALA A 31 11.10 3.42 -4.87
CA ALA A 31 10.97 2.02 -4.49
C ALA A 31 9.80 1.79 -3.52
N GLY A 32 9.59 2.69 -2.56
CA GLY A 32 8.46 2.64 -1.63
C GLY A 32 7.12 2.67 -2.38
N TYR A 33 6.98 3.56 -3.35
CA TYR A 33 5.83 3.63 -4.23
C TYR A 33 5.60 2.36 -5.06
N LYS A 34 6.67 1.72 -5.57
CA LYS A 34 6.59 0.43 -6.28
C LYS A 34 6.17 -0.72 -5.35
N ILE A 35 6.62 -0.71 -4.10
CA ILE A 35 6.21 -1.70 -3.10
C ILE A 35 4.73 -1.50 -2.76
N LEU A 36 4.31 -0.26 -2.53
CA LEU A 36 2.93 0.10 -2.24
C LEU A 36 1.97 -0.39 -3.32
N ILE A 37 2.21 -0.04 -4.59
CA ILE A 37 1.32 -0.44 -5.69
C ILE A 37 1.26 -1.97 -5.81
N SER A 38 2.38 -2.67 -5.58
CA SER A 38 2.42 -4.14 -5.60
C SER A 38 1.57 -4.74 -4.48
N LEU A 39 1.71 -4.24 -3.25
CA LEU A 39 0.91 -4.68 -2.10
C LEU A 39 -0.58 -4.39 -2.32
N TRP A 40 -0.91 -3.21 -2.83
CA TRP A 40 -2.28 -2.79 -3.13
C TRP A 40 -2.93 -3.68 -4.21
N THR A 41 -2.26 -3.89 -5.34
CA THR A 41 -2.76 -4.73 -6.43
C THR A 41 -2.98 -6.17 -5.96
N ILE A 42 -2.05 -6.74 -5.19
CA ILE A 42 -2.22 -8.10 -4.66
C ILE A 42 -3.39 -8.15 -3.67
N GLY A 43 -3.53 -7.16 -2.80
CA GLY A 43 -4.59 -7.10 -1.78
C GLY A 43 -6.00 -6.93 -2.36
N THR A 44 -6.15 -6.09 -3.38
CA THR A 44 -7.44 -5.65 -3.93
C THR A 44 -7.84 -6.36 -5.23
N GLN A 45 -6.88 -6.68 -6.09
CA GLN A 45 -7.12 -7.23 -7.43
C GLN A 45 -6.48 -8.63 -7.62
N GLY A 46 -5.72 -9.14 -6.65
CA GLY A 46 -4.94 -10.38 -6.81
C GLY A 46 -5.75 -11.62 -7.18
N THR A 47 -7.03 -11.67 -6.84
CA THR A 47 -7.94 -12.77 -7.20
C THR A 47 -8.52 -12.65 -8.61
N GLN A 48 -8.42 -11.47 -9.26
CA GLN A 48 -8.93 -11.24 -10.62
C GLN A 48 -7.95 -11.73 -11.70
N PHE A 49 -6.66 -11.85 -11.37
CA PHE A 49 -5.61 -12.25 -12.31
C PHE A 49 -5.23 -13.73 -12.24
N VAL A 50 -5.97 -14.52 -11.45
CA VAL A 50 -5.59 -15.88 -11.08
C VAL A 50 -6.78 -16.81 -11.19
N ASP A 51 -6.75 -17.72 -12.16
CA ASP A 51 -7.80 -18.75 -12.33
C ASP A 51 -7.55 -20.01 -11.48
N ARG A 52 -6.37 -20.13 -10.86
CA ARG A 52 -5.98 -21.33 -10.10
C ARG A 52 -6.43 -21.21 -8.65
N GLN A 53 -7.40 -22.05 -8.27
CA GLN A 53 -7.99 -22.08 -6.93
C GLN A 53 -6.97 -22.12 -5.78
N TRP A 54 -5.93 -22.94 -5.89
CA TRP A 54 -4.90 -23.06 -4.85
C TRP A 54 -4.09 -21.77 -4.64
N ILE A 55 -3.91 -20.96 -5.70
CA ILE A 55 -3.22 -19.65 -5.59
C ILE A 55 -4.15 -18.65 -4.90
N ILE A 56 -5.45 -18.67 -5.22
CA ILE A 56 -6.45 -17.84 -4.55
C ILE A 56 -6.49 -18.15 -3.05
N GLU A 57 -6.49 -19.43 -2.68
CA GLU A 57 -6.47 -19.87 -1.28
C GLU A 57 -5.20 -19.43 -0.55
N GLU A 58 -4.03 -19.57 -1.17
CA GLU A 58 -2.77 -19.13 -0.59
C GLU A 58 -2.70 -17.60 -0.48
N LEU A 59 -3.20 -16.84 -1.46
CA LEU A 59 -3.31 -15.38 -1.39
C LEU A 59 -4.24 -14.94 -0.24
N ASN A 60 -5.40 -15.58 -0.12
CA ASN A 60 -6.35 -15.31 0.96
C ASN A 60 -5.72 -15.58 2.34
N ARG A 61 -4.92 -16.64 2.47
CA ARG A 61 -4.20 -16.97 3.71
C ARG A 61 -3.23 -15.86 4.15
N TYR A 62 -2.57 -15.16 3.22
CA TYR A 62 -1.63 -14.06 3.55
C TYR A 62 -2.27 -12.68 3.58
N ARG A 63 -3.56 -12.55 3.26
CA ARG A 63 -4.24 -11.24 3.23
C ARG A 63 -4.11 -10.44 4.55
N PRO A 64 -4.25 -11.03 5.75
CA PRO A 64 -4.03 -10.29 7.00
C PRO A 64 -2.61 -9.72 7.10
N LEU A 65 -1.61 -10.54 6.77
CA LEU A 65 -0.20 -10.12 6.80
C LEU A 65 0.11 -9.05 5.74
N LEU A 66 -0.60 -9.03 4.62
CA LEU A 66 -0.51 -7.94 3.63
C LEU A 66 -1.01 -6.62 4.23
N GLY A 67 -2.13 -6.67 4.97
CA GLY A 67 -2.66 -5.53 5.72
C GLY A 67 -1.67 -5.02 6.77
N ASP A 68 -1.12 -5.91 7.59
CA ASP A 68 -0.10 -5.57 8.60
C ASP A 68 1.15 -4.93 7.99
N CYS A 69 1.61 -5.48 6.87
CA CYS A 69 2.75 -4.93 6.12
C CYS A 69 2.43 -3.56 5.54
N LEU A 70 1.23 -3.35 5.00
CA LEU A 70 0.80 -2.07 4.44
C LEU A 70 0.64 -1.00 5.53
N SER A 71 0.08 -1.38 6.68
CA SER A 71 -0.02 -0.53 7.87
C SER A 71 1.36 -0.12 8.39
N SER A 72 2.27 -1.08 8.51
CA SER A 72 3.65 -0.82 8.92
C SER A 72 4.40 0.04 7.90
N PHE A 73 4.17 -0.18 6.61
CA PHE A 73 4.73 0.67 5.55
C PHE A 73 4.24 2.12 5.64
N ALA A 74 2.93 2.32 5.86
CA ALA A 74 2.35 3.65 5.98
C ALA A 74 2.85 4.40 7.22
N SER A 75 3.21 3.69 8.30
CA SER A 75 3.79 4.32 9.50
C SER A 75 5.28 4.64 9.38
N CYS A 76 5.99 4.07 8.39
CA CYS A 76 7.40 4.34 8.18
C CYS A 76 7.67 5.74 7.68
N PHE A 77 6.93 6.15 6.65
CA PHE A 77 7.32 7.29 5.84
C PHE A 77 6.33 8.43 6.02
N PRO A 78 6.80 9.67 6.14
CA PRO A 78 5.96 10.82 6.43
C PRO A 78 5.21 11.32 5.19
N VAL A 79 4.70 10.43 4.31
CA VAL A 79 4.13 10.80 3.01
C VAL A 79 2.73 10.25 2.83
N ALA A 80 1.82 11.08 2.30
CA ALA A 80 0.47 10.69 1.95
C ALA A 80 0.47 9.83 0.67
N PHE A 81 0.69 8.53 0.86
CA PHE A 81 0.83 7.56 -0.23
C PHE A 81 -0.40 7.39 -1.12
N LEU A 82 -1.60 7.58 -0.55
CA LEU A 82 -2.88 7.49 -1.26
C LEU A 82 -3.19 8.75 -2.09
N GLU A 83 -2.35 9.78 -1.95
CA GLU A 83 -2.54 11.11 -2.49
C GLU A 83 -1.21 11.58 -3.14
N PRO A 84 -0.70 10.83 -4.12
CA PRO A 84 0.62 11.07 -4.71
C PRO A 84 0.75 12.47 -5.35
N GLU A 85 -0.35 13.03 -5.86
CA GLU A 85 -0.41 14.40 -6.39
C GLU A 85 -0.05 15.48 -5.34
N PHE A 86 -0.27 15.20 -4.06
CA PHE A 86 0.07 16.11 -2.96
C PHE A 86 1.48 15.86 -2.38
N SER A 87 2.21 14.88 -2.89
CA SER A 87 3.59 14.59 -2.45
C SER A 87 4.53 15.79 -2.64
N VAL A 88 4.28 16.62 -3.66
CA VAL A 88 5.08 17.84 -3.94
C VAL A 88 4.97 18.87 -2.82
N ASN A 89 3.86 18.88 -2.07
CA ASN A 89 3.68 19.79 -0.94
C ASN A 89 4.41 19.33 0.33
N ASN A 90 4.96 18.11 0.32
CA ASN A 90 5.65 17.55 1.45
C ASN A 90 7.13 17.90 1.45
N LYS A 91 7.56 18.64 2.47
CA LYS A 91 8.96 19.07 2.65
C LYS A 91 9.97 17.92 2.81
N HIS A 92 9.51 16.73 3.16
CA HIS A 92 10.33 15.52 3.34
C HIS A 92 10.30 14.60 2.11
N ALA A 93 9.52 14.93 1.08
CA ALA A 93 9.37 14.10 -0.10
C ALA A 93 10.14 14.70 -1.28
N THR A 94 10.80 13.86 -2.04
CA THR A 94 11.31 14.21 -3.36
C THR A 94 10.16 14.26 -4.37
N ASN A 95 10.19 15.23 -5.28
CA ASN A 95 9.31 15.23 -6.44
C ASN A 95 9.76 14.17 -7.46
N ILE A 96 9.29 12.93 -7.26
CA ILE A 96 9.67 11.76 -8.07
C ILE A 96 9.41 11.95 -9.56
N ALA A 97 8.32 12.64 -9.92
CA ALA A 97 7.95 12.87 -11.31
C ALA A 97 8.99 13.69 -12.10
N GLN A 98 9.90 14.39 -11.41
CA GLN A 98 10.95 15.19 -12.03
C GLN A 98 12.31 14.47 -12.13
N LEU A 99 12.45 13.27 -11.54
CA LEU A 99 13.73 12.53 -11.56
C LEU A 99 14.05 11.96 -12.95
N SER A 100 13.06 11.36 -13.61
CA SER A 100 13.20 10.83 -14.97
C SER A 100 11.83 10.63 -15.65
N PRO A 101 11.77 10.50 -16.98
CA PRO A 101 10.54 10.14 -17.70
C PRO A 101 9.91 8.83 -17.18
N GLU A 102 10.73 7.83 -16.88
CA GLU A 102 10.28 6.53 -16.38
C GLU A 102 9.71 6.65 -14.96
N ALA A 103 10.30 7.49 -14.11
CA ALA A 103 9.78 7.78 -12.77
C ALA A 103 8.42 8.49 -12.83
N ASN A 104 8.24 9.40 -13.80
CA ASN A 104 6.96 10.05 -14.03
C ASN A 104 5.86 9.06 -14.45
N ASP A 105 6.17 8.14 -15.37
CA ASP A 105 5.22 7.11 -15.79
C ASP A 105 4.76 6.23 -14.61
N ILE A 106 5.67 5.92 -13.69
CA ILE A 106 5.35 5.18 -12.46
C ILE A 106 4.40 5.98 -11.57
N MET A 107 4.62 7.28 -11.40
CA MET A 107 3.73 8.15 -10.60
C MET A 107 2.32 8.23 -11.20
N ILE A 108 2.22 8.31 -12.52
CA ILE A 108 0.92 8.26 -13.23
C ILE A 108 0.22 6.92 -12.98
N ASN A 109 0.96 5.80 -13.07
CA ASN A 109 0.40 4.47 -12.81
C ASN A 109 -0.13 4.34 -11.37
N ILE A 110 0.58 4.90 -10.40
CA ILE A 110 0.17 4.89 -8.98
C ILE A 110 -1.12 5.67 -8.79
N SER A 111 -1.21 6.88 -9.33
CA SER A 111 -2.41 7.72 -9.24
C SER A 111 -3.63 7.04 -9.87
N ASN A 112 -3.44 6.24 -10.93
CA ASN A 112 -4.53 5.50 -11.57
C ASN A 112 -4.91 4.19 -10.86
N THR A 113 -4.00 3.59 -10.10
CA THR A 113 -4.20 2.26 -9.50
C THR A 113 -4.72 2.34 -8.07
N ILE A 114 -4.19 3.28 -7.30
CA ILE A 114 -4.54 3.45 -5.89
C ILE A 114 -5.82 4.28 -5.81
N SER A 115 -6.78 3.83 -4.99
CA SER A 115 -7.99 4.61 -4.74
C SER A 115 -7.68 5.80 -3.83
N HIS A 116 -8.21 6.97 -4.16
CA HIS A 116 -8.08 8.15 -3.32
C HIS A 116 -8.65 7.91 -1.92
N LEU A 117 -8.07 8.59 -0.94
CA LEU A 117 -8.44 8.49 0.47
C LEU A 117 -9.95 8.66 0.70
N THR A 118 -10.58 9.64 0.05
CA THR A 118 -12.03 9.88 0.15
C THR A 118 -12.87 8.66 -0.20
N LYS A 119 -12.48 7.92 -1.24
CA LYS A 119 -13.18 6.70 -1.64
C LYS A 119 -12.96 5.61 -0.60
N VAL A 120 -11.72 5.41 -0.14
CA VAL A 120 -11.39 4.39 0.87
C VAL A 120 -12.16 4.64 2.16
N ILE A 121 -12.26 5.89 2.61
CA ILE A 121 -13.06 6.25 3.79
C ILE A 121 -14.54 5.93 3.55
N GLY A 122 -15.10 6.31 2.41
CA GLY A 122 -16.49 5.99 2.07
C GLY A 122 -16.77 4.49 2.03
N ASP A 123 -15.85 3.70 1.48
CA ASP A 123 -15.94 2.24 1.46
C ASP A 123 -15.94 1.70 2.91
N ILE A 124 -15.09 2.22 3.80
CA ILE A 124 -15.06 1.81 5.22
C ILE A 124 -16.38 2.16 5.93
N GLU A 125 -16.91 3.37 5.72
CA GLU A 125 -18.17 3.81 6.31
C GLU A 125 -19.35 2.94 5.86
N GLU A 126 -19.46 2.66 4.56
CA GLU A 126 -20.48 1.76 4.01
C GLU A 126 -20.39 0.36 4.64
N HIS A 127 -19.18 -0.17 4.78
CA HIS A 127 -18.98 -1.48 5.40
C HIS A 127 -19.32 -1.49 6.89
N ALA A 128 -18.98 -0.44 7.63
CA ALA A 128 -19.32 -0.31 9.05
C ALA A 128 -20.84 -0.23 9.29
N GLU A 129 -21.58 0.37 8.35
CA GLU A 129 -23.04 0.42 8.38
C GLU A 129 -23.69 -0.89 7.88
N SER A 130 -22.99 -1.64 7.04
CA SER A 130 -23.42 -2.96 6.60
C SER A 130 -23.42 -3.94 7.78
N ARG A 131 -24.52 -4.65 8.04
CA ARG A 131 -24.55 -5.73 9.05
C ARG A 131 -23.84 -7.02 8.57
N ILE A 132 -22.88 -6.87 7.67
CA ILE A 132 -22.14 -7.98 7.08
C ILE A 132 -21.05 -8.35 8.09
N LYS A 133 -21.08 -9.59 8.59
CA LYS A 133 -20.03 -10.05 9.50
C LYS A 133 -18.77 -10.39 8.72
N TYR A 134 -17.62 -10.37 9.39
CA TYR A 134 -16.35 -10.88 8.82
C TYR A 134 -16.50 -12.29 8.22
N GLU A 135 -17.37 -13.12 8.81
CA GLU A 135 -17.70 -14.47 8.32
C GLU A 135 -18.38 -14.48 6.93
N ASP A 136 -19.11 -13.40 6.58
CA ASP A 136 -19.83 -13.24 5.31
C ASP A 136 -18.97 -12.50 4.25
N ALA A 137 -17.96 -11.75 4.69
CA ALA A 137 -17.07 -10.92 3.86
C ALA A 137 -15.64 -10.84 4.43
N PRO A 138 -14.79 -11.86 4.22
CA PRO A 138 -13.43 -11.92 4.77
C PRO A 138 -12.43 -10.93 4.12
N TYR A 139 -12.91 -9.98 3.32
CA TYR A 139 -12.13 -8.95 2.63
C TYR A 139 -12.07 -7.61 3.37
N VAL A 140 -12.72 -7.50 4.54
CA VAL A 140 -12.74 -6.30 5.39
C VAL A 140 -11.94 -6.59 6.66
N VAL A 141 -10.91 -5.79 6.95
CA VAL A 141 -10.12 -5.88 8.19
C VAL A 141 -10.72 -4.89 9.19
N GLU A 142 -11.13 -5.38 10.36
CA GLU A 142 -11.54 -4.55 11.52
C GLU A 142 -10.36 -3.81 12.17
#